data_AF-A0A646KT24-F1
#
_entry.id   AF-A0A646KT24-F1
#
_cell.length_a   1.000
_cell.length_b   1.000
_cell.length_c   1.000
_cell.angle_alpha   90.00
_cell.angle_beta   90.00
_cell.angle_gamma   90.00
#
_symmetry.space_group_name_H-M   'P 1'
#
loop_
_entity.id
_entity.type
_entity.pdbx_description
1 polymer ?
#
loop_
_entity_poly.entity_id
_entity_poly.type
_entity_poly.pdbx_seq_one_letter_code
_entity_poly.pdbx_strand_id
1 'polypeptide(L)'
;MNDDHGDDFTAWLHGQREPVKRTDEYWEQMARFMRQAASKAGPPLPLCLPGEPQECGRDGRQHTLAWAAALKAAAQHIIETNAATPAETSYYSGQLYQRRLVALRTETAHVTN
;
A
#
# COMPACT_ATOMS: atom_id res chain seq x y z
N MET A 1 -20.03 -8.94 5.19
CA MET A 1 -19.24 -8.38 4.08
C MET A 1 -17.83 -8.88 4.32
N ASN A 2 -17.24 -9.62 3.38
CA ASN A 2 -15.89 -10.18 3.53
C ASN A 2 -14.89 -9.04 3.37
N ASP A 3 -14.12 -8.76 4.42
CA ASP A 3 -12.95 -7.89 4.35
C ASP A 3 -11.82 -8.69 3.68
N ASP A 4 -11.77 -8.63 2.35
CA ASP A 4 -10.71 -9.26 1.55
C ASP A 4 -9.41 -8.45 1.70
N HIS A 5 -8.49 -9.01 2.49
CA HIS A 5 -7.18 -8.44 2.76
C HIS A 5 -6.06 -9.13 1.95
N GLY A 6 -6.37 -9.96 0.95
CA GLY A 6 -5.37 -10.68 0.15
C GLY A 6 -4.71 -11.86 0.89
N ASP A 7 -5.48 -12.55 1.72
CA ASP A 7 -5.01 -13.57 2.66
C ASP A 7 -4.36 -14.78 1.98
N ASP A 8 -4.75 -15.05 0.75
CA ASP A 8 -4.29 -16.17 -0.08
C ASP A 8 -2.80 -16.07 -0.44
N PHE A 9 -2.17 -14.91 -0.25
CA PHE A 9 -0.79 -14.67 -0.71
C PHE A 9 0.29 -14.94 0.34
N THR A 10 -0.05 -14.92 1.64
CA THR A 10 0.95 -15.05 2.72
C THR A 10 1.62 -16.43 2.81
N ALA A 11 0.94 -17.49 2.35
CA ALA A 11 1.47 -18.85 2.36
C ALA A 11 2.61 -19.09 1.35
N TRP A 12 2.73 -18.27 0.29
CA TRP A 12 3.65 -18.53 -0.83
C TRP A 12 5.01 -17.79 -0.72
N LEU A 13 5.16 -16.84 0.21
CA LEU A 13 6.20 -15.81 0.15
C LEU A 13 7.37 -15.95 1.15
N HIS A 14 7.57 -17.10 1.79
CA HIS A 14 8.77 -17.34 2.61
C HIS A 14 10.04 -17.47 1.74
N GLY A 15 10.40 -16.39 1.04
CA GLY A 15 11.58 -16.23 0.18
C GLY A 15 12.40 -15.00 0.62
N GLN A 16 13.71 -15.15 0.58
CA GLN A 16 14.70 -14.39 1.34
C GLN A 16 14.86 -12.93 0.93
N ARG A 17 14.29 -12.02 1.72
CA ARG A 17 14.78 -10.64 1.84
C ARG A 17 14.51 -10.17 3.25
N GLU A 18 15.54 -9.77 4.00
CA GLU A 18 15.30 -9.17 5.33
C GLU A 18 14.40 -7.93 5.15
N PRO A 19 13.22 -7.89 5.80
CA PRO A 19 12.40 -6.70 5.83
C PRO A 19 13.22 -5.55 6.43
N VAL A 20 13.00 -4.32 5.97
CA VAL A 20 13.55 -3.14 6.63
C VAL A 20 13.16 -3.19 8.11
N LYS A 21 14.16 -3.23 9.00
CA LYS A 21 13.93 -3.27 10.45
C LYS A 21 13.30 -1.94 10.86
N ARG A 22 12.05 -1.99 11.28
CA ARG A 22 11.27 -0.88 11.85
C ARG A 22 10.56 -1.41 13.09
N THR A 23 10.28 -0.53 14.04
CA THR A 23 9.54 -0.92 15.25
C THR A 23 8.07 -1.19 14.92
N ASP A 24 7.38 -1.91 15.79
CA ASP A 24 5.96 -2.22 15.62
C ASP A 24 5.12 -0.94 15.65
N GLU A 25 5.45 0.03 16.51
CA GLU A 25 4.74 1.32 16.54
C GLU A 25 4.90 2.09 15.22
N TYR A 26 6.08 2.01 14.60
CA TYR A 26 6.29 2.60 13.28
C TYR A 26 5.37 1.97 12.23
N TRP A 27 5.27 0.64 12.24
CA TRP A 27 4.43 -0.08 11.30
C TRP A 27 2.95 0.21 11.52
N GLU A 28 2.49 0.26 12.76
CA GLU A 28 1.11 0.63 13.08
C GLU A 28 0.80 2.05 12.62
N GLN A 29 1.70 3.01 12.87
CA GLN A 29 1.52 4.37 12.42
C GLN A 29 1.46 4.46 10.88
N MET A 30 2.32 3.72 10.20
CA MET A 30 2.30 3.63 8.74
C MET A 30 1.00 3.01 8.22
N ALA A 31 0.52 1.93 8.85
CA ALA A 31 -0.74 1.30 8.50
C ALA A 31 -1.92 2.28 8.65
N ARG A 32 -1.95 3.09 9.71
CA ARG A 32 -2.96 4.15 9.89
C ARG A 32 -2.92 5.16 8.74
N PHE A 33 -1.74 5.62 8.34
CA PHE A 33 -1.59 6.57 7.23
C PHE A 33 -2.01 5.97 5.89
N MET A 34 -1.55 4.74 5.59
CA MET A 34 -1.90 4.06 4.34
C MET A 34 -3.40 3.80 4.26
N ARG A 35 -4.04 3.38 5.36
CA ARG A 35 -5.49 3.24 5.41
C ARG A 35 -6.20 4.55 5.13
N GLN A 36 -5.80 5.64 5.81
CA GLN A 36 -6.42 6.95 5.61
C GLN A 36 -6.30 7.43 4.16
N ALA A 37 -5.13 7.24 3.53
CA ALA A 37 -4.92 7.59 2.14
C ALA A 37 -5.78 6.73 1.20
N ALA A 38 -5.79 5.40 1.39
CA ALA A 38 -6.60 4.48 0.60
C ALA A 38 -8.10 4.78 0.72
N SER A 39 -8.61 5.00 1.94
CA SER A 39 -10.01 5.37 2.19
C SER A 39 -10.42 6.73 1.62
N LYS A 40 -9.46 7.64 1.38
CA LYS A 40 -9.73 8.93 0.74
C LYS A 40 -9.72 8.83 -0.79
N ALA A 41 -8.88 7.95 -1.34
CA ALA A 41 -8.74 7.74 -2.78
C ALA A 41 -9.73 6.71 -3.33
N GLY A 42 -10.30 5.86 -2.47
CA GLY A 42 -11.21 4.78 -2.84
C GLY A 42 -12.27 4.52 -1.78
N PRO A 43 -12.85 3.32 -1.74
CA PRO A 43 -13.84 2.94 -0.74
C PRO A 43 -13.28 3.01 0.69
N PRO A 44 -14.13 3.26 1.71
CA PRO A 44 -13.70 3.25 3.10
C PRO A 44 -13.21 1.86 3.52
N LEU A 45 -12.08 1.82 4.23
CA LEU A 45 -11.47 0.61 4.77
C LEU A 45 -11.75 0.44 6.29
N PRO A 46 -11.78 -0.80 6.80
CA PRO A 46 -12.10 -1.09 8.20
C PRO A 46 -11.02 -0.65 9.21
N LEU A 47 -11.45 -0.48 10.47
CA LEU A 47 -10.59 -0.14 11.60
C LEU A 47 -10.08 -1.41 12.32
N CYS A 48 -8.98 -1.99 11.84
CA CYS A 48 -8.50 -3.30 12.28
C CYS A 48 -7.10 -3.35 12.92
N LEU A 49 -6.54 -2.23 13.39
CA LEU A 49 -5.25 -2.19 14.10
C LEU A 49 -5.39 -2.39 15.62
N PRO A 50 -4.28 -2.63 16.36
CA PRO A 50 -4.31 -2.72 17.83
C PRO A 50 -5.05 -1.57 18.49
N GLY A 51 -5.99 -1.92 19.39
CA GLY A 51 -6.86 -0.99 20.10
C GLY A 51 -8.03 -0.43 19.28
N GLU A 52 -8.22 -0.87 18.03
CA GLU A 52 -9.40 -0.54 17.23
C GLU A 52 -10.52 -1.58 17.38
N PRO A 53 -11.79 -1.20 17.20
CA PRO A 53 -12.92 -2.08 17.52
C PRO A 53 -13.02 -3.36 16.67
N GLN A 54 -12.29 -3.44 15.55
CA GLN A 54 -12.21 -4.62 14.69
C GLN A 54 -10.77 -5.17 14.59
N GLU A 55 -9.98 -5.08 15.66
CA GLU A 55 -8.64 -5.66 15.72
C GLU A 55 -8.65 -7.14 15.27
N CYS A 56 -7.99 -7.42 14.14
CA CYS A 56 -8.08 -8.72 13.46
C CYS A 56 -6.87 -9.63 13.71
N GLY A 57 -6.00 -9.27 14.66
CA GLY A 57 -4.83 -10.06 15.07
C GLY A 57 -3.62 -9.99 14.13
N ARG A 58 -3.68 -9.18 13.07
CA ARG A 58 -2.55 -8.92 12.16
C ARG A 58 -1.65 -7.81 12.70
N ASP A 59 -0.36 -7.95 12.44
CA ASP A 59 0.61 -6.93 12.83
C ASP A 59 0.52 -5.66 11.95
N GLY A 60 1.11 -4.56 12.42
CA GLY A 60 1.11 -3.30 11.67
C GLY A 60 1.77 -3.40 10.30
N ARG A 61 2.71 -4.33 10.10
CA ARG A 61 3.42 -4.51 8.82
C ARG A 61 2.50 -5.14 7.79
N GLN A 62 1.76 -6.18 8.16
CA GLN A 62 0.74 -6.82 7.33
C GLN A 62 -0.33 -5.81 6.90
N HIS A 63 -0.83 -4.99 7.83
CA HIS A 63 -1.77 -3.93 7.49
C HIS A 63 -1.16 -2.86 6.58
N THR A 64 0.08 -2.45 6.81
CA THR A 64 0.76 -1.50 5.93
C THR A 64 0.80 -2.02 4.49
N LEU A 65 1.14 -3.30 4.29
CA LEU A 65 1.20 -3.91 2.96
C LEU A 65 -0.18 -4.02 2.30
N ALA A 66 -1.19 -4.49 3.04
CA ALA A 66 -2.56 -4.60 2.53
C ALA A 66 -3.13 -3.23 2.12
N TRP A 67 -2.96 -2.21 2.97
CA TRP A 67 -3.45 -0.86 2.69
C TRP A 67 -2.65 -0.13 1.60
N ALA A 68 -1.34 -0.40 1.48
CA ALA A 68 -0.57 0.08 0.34
C ALA A 68 -1.04 -0.53 -0.99
N ALA A 69 -1.41 -1.82 -1.00
CA ALA A 69 -1.99 -2.46 -2.18
C ALA A 69 -3.35 -1.85 -2.54
N ALA A 70 -4.23 -1.63 -1.56
CA ALA A 70 -5.51 -0.97 -1.76
C ALA A 70 -5.34 0.45 -2.32
N LEU A 71 -4.42 1.25 -1.77
CA LEU A 71 -4.11 2.58 -2.27
C LEU A 71 -3.61 2.56 -3.71
N LYS A 72 -2.72 1.61 -4.05
CA LYS A 72 -2.22 1.45 -5.43
C LYS A 72 -3.35 1.15 -6.42
N ALA A 73 -4.27 0.26 -6.04
CA ALA A 73 -5.42 -0.08 -6.87
C ALA A 73 -6.36 1.13 -7.05
N ALA A 74 -6.66 1.86 -5.97
CA ALA A 74 -7.49 3.07 -6.03
C ALA A 74 -6.86 4.14 -6.93
N ALA A 75 -5.55 4.37 -6.82
CA ALA A 75 -4.83 5.31 -7.68
C ALA A 75 -4.89 4.91 -9.16
N GLN A 76 -4.73 3.62 -9.47
CA GLN A 76 -4.84 3.11 -10.84
C GLN A 76 -6.25 3.33 -11.40
N HIS A 77 -7.28 3.02 -10.61
CA HIS A 77 -8.67 3.23 -11.01
C HIS A 77 -8.98 4.71 -11.29
N ILE A 78 -8.45 5.64 -10.48
CA ILE A 78 -8.57 7.08 -10.73
C ILE A 78 -7.96 7.46 -12.08
N ILE A 79 -6.76 6.96 -12.39
CA ILE A 79 -6.10 7.24 -13.68
C ILE A 79 -6.97 6.73 -14.84
N GLU A 80 -7.42 5.47 -14.77
CA GLU A 80 -8.21 4.85 -15.84
C GLU A 80 -9.57 5.54 -16.05
N THR A 81 -10.17 6.07 -14.98
CA THR A 81 -11.49 6.72 -15.05
C THR A 81 -11.42 8.17 -15.52
N ASN A 82 -10.30 8.87 -15.27
CA ASN A 82 -10.19 10.32 -15.51
C ASN A 82 -9.27 10.70 -16.68
N ALA A 83 -8.44 9.77 -17.18
CA ALA A 83 -7.65 10.02 -18.38
C ALA A 83 -8.58 10.18 -19.60
N ALA A 84 -8.37 11.22 -20.39
CA ALA A 84 -9.20 11.54 -21.55
C ALA A 84 -8.90 10.62 -22.74
N THR A 85 -7.70 10.01 -22.77
CA THR A 85 -7.27 9.15 -23.87
C THR A 85 -6.51 7.91 -23.37
N PRO A 86 -6.49 6.81 -24.15
CA PRO A 86 -5.67 5.64 -23.82
C PRO A 86 -4.18 5.96 -23.70
N ALA A 87 -3.69 6.96 -24.44
CA ALA A 87 -2.30 7.41 -24.37
C ALA A 87 -1.97 8.05 -23.01
N GLU A 88 -2.88 8.85 -22.45
CA GLU A 88 -2.75 9.41 -21.11
C GLU A 88 -2.73 8.30 -20.05
N THR A 89 -3.67 7.35 -20.11
CA THR A 89 -3.68 6.19 -19.20
C THR A 89 -2.34 5.45 -19.23
N SER A 90 -1.84 5.14 -20.44
CA SER A 90 -0.56 4.45 -20.60
C SER A 90 0.61 5.27 -20.05
N TYR A 91 0.58 6.59 -20.20
CA TYR A 91 1.63 7.46 -19.69
C TYR A 91 1.65 7.51 -18.16
N TYR A 92 0.49 7.76 -17.53
CA TYR A 92 0.37 7.94 -16.08
C TYR A 92 0.60 6.63 -15.31
N SER A 93 -0.04 5.53 -15.74
CA SER A 93 0.10 4.21 -15.10
C SER A 93 1.44 3.53 -15.39
N GLY A 94 2.08 3.89 -16.51
CA GLY A 94 3.34 3.29 -16.95
C GLY A 94 4.55 4.19 -16.70
N GLN A 95 4.82 5.09 -17.64
CA GLN A 95 6.07 5.86 -17.65
C GLN A 95 6.24 6.75 -16.42
N LEU A 96 5.21 7.52 -16.05
CA LEU A 96 5.29 8.42 -14.90
C LEU A 96 5.42 7.64 -13.60
N TYR A 97 4.62 6.57 -13.42
CA TYR A 97 4.72 5.66 -12.29
C TYR A 97 6.15 5.13 -12.11
N GLN A 98 6.77 4.62 -13.18
CA GLN A 98 8.14 4.10 -13.12
C GLN A 98 9.15 5.17 -12.73
N ARG A 99 9.05 6.39 -13.28
CA ARG A 99 9.93 7.51 -12.89
C ARG A 99 9.81 7.82 -11.40
N ARG A 100 8.58 7.88 -10.86
CA ARG A 100 8.33 8.11 -9.43
C ARG A 100 8.87 6.97 -8.56
N LEU A 101 8.69 5.73 -8.99
CA LEU A 101 9.19 4.55 -8.27
C LEU A 101 10.71 4.49 -8.22
N VAL A 102 11.39 4.85 -9.33
CA VAL A 102 12.85 4.96 -9.36
C VAL A 102 13.33 6.04 -8.39
N ALA A 103 12.71 7.24 -8.41
CA ALA A 103 13.07 8.31 -7.49
C ALA A 103 12.98 7.88 -6.02
N LEU A 104 11.85 7.25 -5.62
CA LEU A 104 11.66 6.75 -4.25
C LEU A 104 12.72 5.72 -3.85
N ARG A 105 13.13 4.84 -4.76
CA ARG A 105 14.17 3.83 -4.51
C ARG A 105 15.54 4.47 -4.33
N THR A 106 15.86 5.48 -5.14
CA THR A 106 17.11 6.24 -5.03
C THR A 106 17.17 7.05 -3.73
N GLU A 107 16.11 7.78 -3.39
CA GLU A 107 16.02 8.54 -2.14
C GLU A 107 16.17 7.64 -0.91
N THR A 108 15.50 6.47 -0.91
CA THR A 108 15.61 5.51 0.19
C THR A 108 17.04 4.96 0.32
N ALA A 109 17.74 4.73 -0.80
CA ALA A 109 19.13 4.26 -0.80
C ALA A 109 20.11 5.30 -0.23
N HIS A 110 19.83 6.60 -0.38
CA HIS A 110 20.65 7.68 0.19
C HIS A 110 20.48 7.86 1.70
N VAL A 111 19.35 7.42 2.27
CA VAL A 111 19.11 7.50 3.72
C VAL A 111 19.78 6.36 4.49
N THR A 112 20.18 5.28 3.80
CA THR A 112 20.82 4.10 4.40
C THR A 112 22.34 4.03 4.23
N ASN A 113 22.97 5.08 3.68
CA ASN A 113 24.43 5.20 3.52
C ASN A 113 25.02 6.25 4.46
#